data_AF-A0A6C0K4E1-F1
#
_entry.id   AF-A0A6C0K4E1-F1
#
_cell.length_a   1.000
_cell.length_b   1.000
_cell.length_c   1.000
_cell.angle_alpha   90.00
_cell.angle_beta   90.00
_cell.angle_gamma   90.00
#
_symmetry.space_group_name_H-M   'P 1'
#
loop_
_entity.id
_entity.type
_entity.pdbx_description
1 polymer ?
#
loop_
_entity_poly.entity_id
_entity_poly.type
_entity_poly.pdbx_seq_one_letter_code
_entity_poly.pdbx_strand_id
1 'polypeptide(L)'
;MKGGAVIGEGVDGCVLSEPTWPCAASSKIIGKIPNGKDKSFVSKIVKMDDVESYYLQAANRILGPQLSMTYLAGLRGMCSPANSGHMPIKENMVNFITDKKDLFAWKPKGQACEALKHKFKQGIAKTHKLMIISRYPSTLEEWVHTIMAKKIPINYVIQSVNLGIPSFLGILQMFYKHQTDELINLDLHHKNIFVRAVGSNIQFGISDFGRCLLRIRNNEQSSTAYFNQALIAMNVSQKSQPIYMYYRQIAFEARILHYCYMNDLERANPDELINAYVNDPEVKKCATISNDILIINLHHYKDYLLKYPLFIEMLEVIQGIIKKDKTSGKIPPYDEKEKVVLEFIITRYMAVSPIVTLLEQLLYLSDTLYDELTNISTNYFSGIQTDVPANGSGIYKLITYVNRMITSPYTSKGSLIDALTSIQSVDLKAVWADIV
;
A
#
# COMPACT_ATOMS: atom_id res chain seq x y z
N MET A 1 1.48 -6.18 -35.76
CA MET A 1 1.47 -6.04 -34.28
C MET A 1 1.64 -4.56 -34.01
N LYS A 2 0.68 -3.94 -33.31
CA LYS A 2 0.70 -2.49 -33.00
C LYS A 2 1.79 -2.24 -31.95
N GLY A 3 2.46 -1.10 -32.05
CA GLY A 3 3.45 -0.62 -31.08
C GLY A 3 2.84 -0.44 -29.69
N GLY A 4 3.67 -0.20 -28.68
CA GLY A 4 3.24 -0.03 -27.30
C GLY A 4 2.33 1.17 -27.16
N ALA A 5 1.02 0.96 -27.29
CA ALA A 5 0.03 2.00 -27.03
C ALA A 5 0.25 2.54 -25.62
N VAL A 6 0.15 3.86 -25.45
CA VAL A 6 0.00 4.44 -24.12
C VAL A 6 -1.24 3.80 -23.51
N ILE A 7 -1.07 3.13 -22.38
CA ILE A 7 -2.18 2.45 -21.69
C ILE A 7 -2.64 3.22 -20.45
N GLY A 8 -1.87 4.21 -20.02
CA GLY A 8 -2.25 5.10 -18.93
C GLY A 8 -1.12 6.01 -18.49
N GLU A 9 -1.39 6.73 -17.40
CA GLU A 9 -0.43 7.55 -16.68
C GLU A 9 -0.21 6.97 -15.29
N GLY A 10 1.05 6.94 -14.85
CA GLY A 10 1.37 6.94 -13.43
C GLY A 10 1.42 8.38 -12.92
N VAL A 11 1.51 8.56 -11.60
CA VAL A 11 1.60 9.88 -10.94
C VAL A 11 2.78 10.72 -11.47
N ASP A 12 3.82 10.05 -11.96
CA ASP A 12 5.17 10.56 -12.23
C ASP A 12 5.69 10.19 -13.64
N GLY A 13 4.95 9.39 -14.41
CA GLY A 13 5.45 8.85 -15.68
C GLY A 13 4.39 8.32 -16.64
N CYS A 14 4.78 8.21 -17.90
CA CYS A 14 3.92 7.65 -18.95
C CYS A 14 4.10 6.13 -19.05
N VAL A 15 3.00 5.37 -19.01
CA VAL A 15 3.02 3.90 -19.07
C VAL A 15 2.67 3.43 -20.48
N LEU A 16 3.58 2.65 -21.05
CA LEU A 16 3.54 2.15 -22.41
C LEU A 16 3.39 0.62 -22.37
N SER A 17 2.38 0.12 -23.09
CA SER A 17 2.19 -1.31 -23.30
C SER A 17 3.24 -1.90 -24.20
N GLU A 18 3.15 -3.20 -24.46
CA GLU A 18 3.99 -3.87 -25.41
C GLU A 18 3.63 -3.55 -26.90
N PRO A 19 4.63 -3.45 -27.80
CA PRO A 19 6.04 -3.52 -27.51
C PRO A 19 6.59 -2.36 -26.69
N THR A 20 7.43 -2.70 -25.69
CA THR A 20 7.99 -1.72 -24.76
C THR A 20 8.89 -0.72 -25.48
N TRP A 21 8.95 0.52 -24.97
CA TRP A 21 9.82 1.55 -25.55
C TRP A 21 11.27 1.05 -25.55
N PRO A 22 12.05 1.23 -26.63
CA PRO A 22 13.39 0.68 -26.67
C PRO A 22 14.41 1.55 -25.92
N CYS A 23 15.46 0.89 -25.43
CA CYS A 23 16.64 1.58 -24.88
C CYS A 23 17.48 2.23 -25.97
N ALA A 24 18.13 3.34 -25.62
CA ALA A 24 19.19 3.90 -26.46
C ALA A 24 20.35 2.89 -26.59
N ALA A 25 20.92 2.77 -27.79
CA ALA A 25 22.01 1.82 -28.07
C ALA A 25 23.26 2.06 -27.20
N SER A 26 23.51 3.32 -26.82
CA SER A 26 24.61 3.71 -25.95
C SER A 26 24.32 3.54 -24.45
N SER A 27 23.15 3.01 -24.09
CA SER A 27 22.74 2.95 -22.69
C SER A 27 23.40 1.80 -21.94
N LYS A 28 23.85 2.09 -20.71
CA LYS A 28 24.17 1.05 -19.74
C LYS A 28 22.87 0.43 -19.22
N ILE A 29 22.67 -0.85 -19.54
CA ILE A 29 21.52 -1.61 -19.08
C ILE A 29 21.79 -2.13 -17.67
N ILE A 30 20.81 -1.96 -16.78
CA ILE A 30 20.79 -2.58 -15.45
C ILE A 30 19.65 -3.60 -15.44
N GLY A 31 19.94 -4.85 -15.07
CA GLY A 31 18.96 -5.94 -15.05
C GLY A 31 18.72 -6.58 -16.42
N LYS A 32 17.60 -7.27 -16.57
CA LYS A 32 17.21 -7.99 -17.79
C LYS A 32 16.16 -7.20 -18.56
N ILE A 33 16.46 -6.89 -19.82
CA ILE A 33 15.49 -6.29 -20.73
C ILE A 33 14.81 -7.42 -21.51
N PRO A 34 13.49 -7.63 -21.32
CA PRO A 34 12.74 -8.64 -22.05
C PRO A 34 12.68 -8.28 -23.54
N ASN A 35 12.32 -9.26 -24.36
CA ASN A 35 12.05 -9.01 -25.77
C ASN A 35 10.96 -7.93 -25.86
N GLY A 36 11.14 -6.95 -26.75
CA GLY A 36 10.18 -5.87 -26.95
C GLY A 36 8.75 -6.37 -27.16
N LYS A 37 8.52 -7.57 -27.71
CA LYS A 37 7.18 -8.15 -27.95
C LYS A 37 6.55 -8.89 -26.76
N ASP A 38 7.23 -8.98 -25.62
CA ASP A 38 6.77 -9.77 -24.47
C ASP A 38 5.67 -9.03 -23.69
N LYS A 39 4.46 -9.59 -23.74
CA LYS A 39 3.24 -9.05 -23.10
C LYS A 39 3.26 -9.11 -21.58
N SER A 40 4.19 -9.85 -20.99
CA SER A 40 4.32 -9.94 -19.54
C SER A 40 5.03 -8.73 -18.92
N PHE A 41 5.34 -7.70 -19.72
CA PHE A 41 6.00 -6.48 -19.27
C PHE A 41 5.33 -5.22 -19.82
N VAL A 42 5.42 -4.16 -19.03
CA VAL A 42 5.12 -2.78 -19.44
C VAL A 42 6.37 -1.93 -19.27
N SER A 43 6.37 -0.75 -19.87
CA SER A 43 7.44 0.20 -19.65
C SER A 43 6.93 1.55 -19.16
N LYS A 44 7.68 2.16 -18.25
CA LYS A 44 7.39 3.46 -17.66
C LYS A 44 8.57 4.39 -17.90
N ILE A 45 8.35 5.55 -18.51
CA ILE A 45 9.39 6.57 -18.66
C ILE A 45 9.18 7.62 -17.57
N VAL A 46 10.19 7.78 -16.72
CA VAL A 46 10.18 8.70 -15.56
C VAL A 46 11.44 9.56 -15.57
N LYS A 47 11.45 10.64 -14.78
CA LYS A 47 12.66 11.44 -14.60
C LYS A 47 13.77 10.63 -13.90
N MET A 48 15.03 11.01 -14.10
CA MET A 48 16.15 10.31 -13.47
C MET A 48 16.09 10.30 -11.94
N ASP A 49 15.63 11.41 -11.35
CA ASP A 49 15.47 11.64 -9.91
C ASP A 49 14.25 10.95 -9.29
N ASP A 50 13.42 10.29 -10.10
CA ASP A 50 12.32 9.48 -9.58
C ASP A 50 12.83 8.38 -8.63
N VAL A 51 12.19 8.22 -7.48
CA VAL A 51 12.67 7.32 -6.42
C VAL A 51 12.05 5.92 -6.50
N GLU A 52 11.02 5.68 -7.31
CA GLU A 52 10.32 4.40 -7.38
C GLU A 52 11.29 3.26 -7.76
N SER A 53 12.19 3.52 -8.72
CA SER A 53 13.21 2.53 -9.12
C SER A 53 14.10 2.07 -7.96
N TYR A 54 14.36 2.93 -6.98
CA TYR A 54 15.18 2.62 -5.81
C TYR A 54 14.41 1.73 -4.81
N TYR A 55 13.13 2.03 -4.59
CA TYR A 55 12.23 1.20 -3.78
C TYR A 55 11.99 -0.18 -4.40
N LEU A 56 11.78 -0.26 -5.71
CA LEU A 56 11.66 -1.53 -6.43
C LEU A 56 12.95 -2.37 -6.34
N GLN A 57 14.12 -1.74 -6.37
CA GLN A 57 15.38 -2.45 -6.16
C GLN A 57 15.51 -2.97 -4.73
N ALA A 58 15.12 -2.18 -3.72
CA ALA A 58 15.08 -2.64 -2.33
C ALA A 58 14.10 -3.80 -2.16
N ALA A 59 12.92 -3.71 -2.76
CA ALA A 59 11.92 -4.76 -2.73
C ALA A 59 12.45 -6.08 -3.33
N ASN A 60 13.18 -5.97 -4.44
CA ASN A 60 13.85 -7.10 -5.07
C ASN A 60 14.97 -7.72 -4.22
N ARG A 61 15.72 -6.92 -3.45
CA ARG A 61 16.73 -7.43 -2.52
C ARG A 61 16.10 -8.17 -1.35
N ILE A 62 15.05 -7.60 -0.74
CA ILE A 62 14.37 -8.18 0.42
C ILE A 62 13.73 -9.53 0.09
N LEU A 63 13.03 -9.62 -1.05
CA LEU A 63 12.33 -10.85 -1.43
C LEU A 63 13.24 -11.86 -2.16
N GLY A 64 14.30 -11.38 -2.79
CA GLY A 64 15.12 -12.19 -3.68
C GLY A 64 14.42 -12.56 -4.99
N PRO A 65 15.16 -13.12 -5.97
CA PRO A 65 14.70 -13.22 -7.37
C PRO A 65 13.38 -14.00 -7.55
N GLN A 66 13.22 -15.12 -6.84
CA GLN A 66 12.07 -16.01 -7.01
C GLN A 66 10.78 -15.41 -6.47
N LEU A 67 10.81 -14.87 -5.25
CA LEU A 67 9.62 -14.27 -4.65
C LEU A 67 9.28 -12.93 -5.33
N SER A 68 10.27 -12.14 -5.75
CA SER A 68 10.03 -10.94 -6.55
C SER A 68 9.33 -11.23 -7.88
N MET A 69 9.64 -12.34 -8.56
CA MET A 69 8.90 -12.72 -9.78
C MET A 69 7.43 -13.04 -9.52
N THR A 70 7.16 -13.51 -8.32
CA THR A 70 5.87 -14.07 -7.97
C THR A 70 4.96 -13.01 -7.36
N TYR A 71 5.48 -12.15 -6.49
CA TYR A 71 4.71 -11.22 -5.67
C TYR A 71 4.87 -9.74 -6.01
N LEU A 72 5.79 -9.38 -6.93
CA LEU A 72 5.98 -7.99 -7.35
C LEU A 72 5.62 -7.78 -8.80
N ALA A 73 4.93 -6.67 -9.07
CA ALA A 73 5.00 -5.98 -10.35
C ALA A 73 6.36 -5.26 -10.43
N GLY A 74 7.43 -6.06 -10.44
CA GLY A 74 8.78 -5.59 -10.12
C GLY A 74 9.56 -5.04 -11.31
N LEU A 75 10.52 -4.17 -11.01
CA LEU A 75 11.53 -3.70 -11.96
C LEU A 75 12.35 -4.90 -12.47
N ARG A 76 12.37 -5.08 -13.79
CA ARG A 76 13.16 -6.12 -14.48
C ARG A 76 14.43 -5.57 -15.08
N GLY A 77 14.32 -4.38 -15.64
CA GLY A 77 15.43 -3.71 -16.27
C GLY A 77 15.23 -2.21 -16.29
N MET A 78 16.34 -1.49 -16.41
CA MET A 78 16.35 -0.05 -16.52
C MET A 78 17.45 0.40 -17.49
N CYS A 79 17.16 1.44 -18.26
CA CYS A 79 18.08 2.04 -19.21
C CYS A 79 17.68 3.48 -19.51
N SER A 80 18.46 4.16 -20.36
CA SER A 80 18.09 5.43 -20.97
C SER A 80 17.10 5.18 -22.11
N PRO A 81 15.97 5.93 -22.18
CA PRO A 81 15.02 5.78 -23.26
C PRO A 81 15.64 6.25 -24.59
N ALA A 82 15.42 5.47 -25.65
CA ALA A 82 15.84 5.87 -26.99
C ALA A 82 15.14 7.16 -27.43
N ASN A 83 15.84 8.00 -28.18
CA ASN A 83 15.28 9.20 -28.82
C ASN A 83 16.02 9.52 -30.11
N SER A 84 15.60 10.59 -30.81
CA SER A 84 16.18 10.98 -32.10
C SER A 84 17.68 11.31 -32.06
N GLY A 85 18.24 11.72 -30.91
CA GLY A 85 19.67 11.95 -30.74
C GLY A 85 20.45 10.75 -30.17
N HIS A 86 19.75 9.77 -29.59
CA HIS A 86 20.33 8.56 -29.01
C HIS A 86 19.45 7.37 -29.43
N MET A 87 19.63 6.94 -30.67
CA MET A 87 18.78 5.95 -31.34
C MET A 87 18.93 4.56 -30.68
N PRO A 88 17.92 3.66 -30.80
CA PRO A 88 18.07 2.29 -30.37
C PRO A 88 18.99 1.50 -31.32
N ILE A 89 19.33 0.27 -30.95
CA ILE A 89 19.98 -0.68 -31.87
C ILE A 89 19.08 -0.98 -33.09
N LYS A 90 19.68 -1.40 -34.21
CA LYS A 90 18.98 -1.57 -35.50
C LYS A 90 17.73 -2.44 -35.39
N GLU A 91 17.79 -3.50 -34.60
CA GLU A 91 16.70 -4.47 -34.41
C GLU A 91 15.45 -3.84 -33.80
N ASN A 92 15.61 -2.76 -33.03
CA ASN A 92 14.54 -2.10 -32.29
C ASN A 92 14.05 -0.80 -32.96
N MET A 93 14.61 -0.42 -34.12
CA MET A 93 14.27 0.81 -34.84
C MET A 93 12.80 0.88 -35.27
N VAL A 94 12.24 -0.25 -35.71
CA VAL A 94 10.84 -0.32 -36.15
C VAL A 94 9.89 -0.06 -34.97
N ASN A 95 10.17 -0.65 -33.81
CA ASN A 95 9.41 -0.42 -32.58
C ASN A 95 9.49 1.05 -32.17
N PHE A 96 10.70 1.61 -32.13
CA PHE A 96 10.91 3.04 -31.82
C PHE A 96 10.08 3.98 -32.69
N ILE A 97 10.08 3.79 -34.02
CA ILE A 97 9.30 4.64 -34.94
C ILE A 97 7.80 4.53 -34.64
N THR A 98 7.32 3.30 -34.39
CA THR A 98 5.90 3.02 -34.12
C THR A 98 5.48 3.60 -32.78
N ASP A 99 6.19 3.29 -31.70
CA ASP A 99 5.87 3.71 -30.34
C ASP A 99 5.94 5.24 -30.22
N LYS A 100 6.92 5.88 -30.90
CA LYS A 100 7.01 7.33 -31.01
C LYS A 100 5.74 7.91 -31.65
N LYS A 101 5.28 7.35 -32.77
CA LYS A 101 4.05 7.81 -33.45
C LYS A 101 2.84 7.67 -32.53
N ASP A 102 2.72 6.55 -31.82
CA ASP A 102 1.60 6.28 -30.93
C ASP A 102 1.60 7.24 -29.72
N LEU A 103 2.77 7.52 -29.13
CA LEU A 103 2.93 8.53 -28.08
C LEU A 103 2.50 9.93 -28.58
N PHE A 104 2.94 10.37 -29.76
CA PHE A 104 2.56 11.68 -30.29
C PHE A 104 1.08 11.76 -30.71
N ALA A 105 0.46 10.65 -31.08
CA ALA A 105 -0.95 10.57 -31.45
C ALA A 105 -1.90 10.43 -30.24
N TRP A 106 -1.37 10.20 -29.02
CA TRP A 106 -2.16 10.10 -27.80
C TRP A 106 -2.98 11.38 -27.58
N LYS A 107 -4.31 11.27 -27.55
CA LYS A 107 -5.23 12.43 -27.47
C LYS A 107 -5.65 12.84 -26.05
N PRO A 108 -5.76 11.93 -25.05
CA PRO A 108 -6.09 12.33 -23.68
C PRO A 108 -5.06 13.30 -23.13
N LYS A 109 -5.52 14.43 -22.57
CA LYS A 109 -4.69 15.47 -21.94
C LYS A 109 -4.18 15.00 -20.57
N GLY A 110 -3.36 13.98 -20.57
CA GLY A 110 -2.67 13.52 -19.38
C GLY A 110 -1.45 14.40 -19.08
N GLN A 111 -1.18 14.73 -17.81
CA GLN A 111 -0.13 15.70 -17.47
C GLN A 111 1.28 15.13 -17.69
N ALA A 112 1.49 13.85 -17.37
CA ALA A 112 2.81 13.22 -17.41
C ALA A 112 3.22 12.81 -18.85
N CYS A 113 2.30 12.18 -19.60
CA CYS A 113 2.54 11.79 -20.98
C CYS A 113 2.67 13.02 -21.90
N GLU A 114 1.89 14.10 -21.69
CA GLU A 114 2.05 15.35 -22.47
C GLU A 114 3.38 16.05 -22.17
N ALA A 115 3.76 16.17 -20.89
CA ALA A 115 5.08 16.71 -20.52
C ALA A 115 6.20 15.90 -21.18
N LEU A 116 6.07 14.57 -21.20
CA LEU A 116 7.02 13.69 -21.87
C LEU A 116 7.07 13.94 -23.39
N LYS A 117 5.93 14.11 -24.08
CA LYS A 117 5.89 14.45 -25.52
C LYS A 117 6.66 15.72 -25.84
N HIS A 118 6.46 16.79 -25.06
CA HIS A 118 7.17 18.06 -25.25
C HIS A 118 8.68 17.86 -25.11
N LYS A 119 9.12 17.13 -24.08
CA LYS A 119 10.54 16.88 -23.84
C LYS A 119 11.18 15.95 -24.87
N PHE A 120 10.44 15.00 -25.44
CA PHE A 120 10.94 14.14 -26.52
C PHE A 120 11.39 14.94 -27.76
N LYS A 121 10.76 16.08 -28.03
CA LYS A 121 11.19 17.00 -29.10
C LYS A 121 12.53 17.70 -28.78
N GLN A 122 12.89 17.82 -27.51
CA GLN A 122 14.07 18.53 -27.01
C GLN A 122 15.23 17.59 -26.60
N GLY A 123 14.94 16.29 -26.40
CA GLY A 123 15.91 15.25 -26.02
C GLY A 123 15.80 14.86 -24.55
N ILE A 124 15.65 13.55 -24.27
CA ILE A 124 15.34 13.05 -22.91
C ILE A 124 16.29 12.00 -22.33
N ALA A 125 17.22 11.45 -23.12
CA ALA A 125 18.05 10.30 -22.70
C ALA A 125 18.92 10.58 -21.46
N LYS A 126 19.24 11.85 -21.17
CA LYS A 126 20.04 12.27 -20.01
C LYS A 126 19.20 12.69 -18.81
N THR A 127 17.92 12.98 -19.01
CA THR A 127 17.02 13.53 -17.97
C THR A 127 15.96 12.52 -17.51
N HIS A 128 15.80 11.42 -18.25
CA HIS A 128 14.81 10.39 -17.98
C HIS A 128 15.44 9.00 -18.03
N LYS A 129 14.81 8.07 -17.31
CA LYS A 129 15.07 6.64 -17.36
C LYS A 129 13.82 5.91 -17.84
N LEU A 130 14.05 4.82 -18.54
CA LEU A 130 13.05 3.83 -18.89
C LEU A 130 13.12 2.70 -17.85
N MET A 131 12.01 2.45 -17.18
CA MET A 131 11.81 1.31 -16.30
C MET A 131 11.02 0.24 -17.04
N ILE A 132 11.52 -0.99 -17.07
CA ILE A 132 10.78 -2.14 -17.55
C ILE A 132 10.22 -2.89 -16.34
N ILE A 133 8.89 -2.99 -16.28
CA ILE A 133 8.16 -3.47 -15.11
C ILE A 133 7.36 -4.70 -15.51
N SER A 134 7.29 -5.69 -14.62
CA SER A 134 6.43 -6.85 -14.83
C SER A 134 4.97 -6.46 -14.85
N ARG A 135 4.26 -6.84 -15.90
CA ARG A 135 2.82 -6.73 -15.98
C ARG A 135 2.18 -7.78 -15.08
N TYR A 136 1.17 -7.38 -14.33
CA TYR A 136 0.32 -8.28 -13.56
C TYR A 136 -1.00 -8.53 -14.32
N PRO A 137 -1.67 -9.67 -14.10
CA PRO A 137 -2.85 -10.03 -14.89
C PRO A 137 -4.04 -9.09 -14.65
N SER A 138 -4.26 -8.69 -13.40
CA SER A 138 -5.41 -7.88 -12.99
C SER A 138 -5.13 -7.24 -11.63
N THR A 139 -5.56 -5.99 -11.43
CA THR A 139 -5.67 -5.41 -10.08
C THR A 139 -6.76 -6.13 -9.27
N LEU A 140 -6.79 -5.93 -7.97
CA LEU A 140 -7.85 -6.44 -7.11
C LEU A 140 -9.24 -5.91 -7.55
N GLU A 141 -9.33 -4.61 -7.87
CA GLU A 141 -10.56 -3.98 -8.38
C GLU A 141 -11.03 -4.61 -9.70
N GLU A 142 -10.14 -4.76 -10.68
CA GLU A 142 -10.46 -5.40 -11.96
C GLU A 142 -10.88 -6.87 -11.78
N TRP A 143 -10.27 -7.56 -10.83
CA TRP A 143 -10.61 -8.94 -10.50
C TRP A 143 -12.00 -9.06 -9.87
N VAL A 144 -12.35 -8.17 -8.94
CA VAL A 144 -13.70 -8.09 -8.34
C VAL A 144 -14.75 -7.79 -9.43
N HIS A 145 -14.50 -6.83 -10.31
CA HIS A 145 -15.39 -6.58 -11.46
C HIS A 145 -15.56 -7.81 -12.35
N THR A 146 -14.48 -8.58 -12.56
CA THR A 146 -14.53 -9.82 -13.33
C THR A 146 -15.38 -10.89 -12.65
N ILE A 147 -15.27 -11.04 -11.33
CA ILE A 147 -16.10 -11.94 -10.52
C ILE A 147 -17.59 -11.61 -10.69
N MET A 148 -17.94 -10.34 -10.52
CA MET A 148 -19.33 -9.87 -10.65
C MET A 148 -19.87 -10.09 -12.06
N ALA A 149 -19.11 -9.70 -13.08
CA ALA A 149 -19.50 -9.85 -14.48
C ALA A 149 -19.69 -11.32 -14.88
N LYS A 150 -18.85 -12.23 -14.37
CA LYS A 150 -18.92 -13.66 -14.64
C LYS A 150 -19.82 -14.43 -13.68
N LYS A 151 -20.42 -13.77 -12.69
CA LYS A 151 -21.27 -14.37 -11.65
C LYS A 151 -20.59 -15.56 -10.97
N ILE A 152 -19.31 -15.42 -10.64
CA ILE A 152 -18.56 -16.48 -9.92
C ILE A 152 -19.15 -16.60 -8.52
N PRO A 153 -19.42 -17.82 -8.00
CA PRO A 153 -19.98 -18.00 -6.66
C PRO A 153 -19.13 -17.36 -5.57
N ILE A 154 -19.76 -16.54 -4.72
CA ILE A 154 -19.06 -15.75 -3.68
C ILE A 154 -18.30 -16.65 -2.70
N ASN A 155 -18.89 -17.77 -2.26
CA ASN A 155 -18.22 -18.70 -1.35
C ASN A 155 -16.91 -19.27 -1.94
N TYR A 156 -16.90 -19.54 -3.24
CA TYR A 156 -15.68 -20.00 -3.94
C TYR A 156 -14.60 -18.90 -3.96
N VAL A 157 -15.01 -17.65 -4.18
CA VAL A 157 -14.12 -16.49 -4.16
C VAL A 157 -13.50 -16.32 -2.78
N ILE A 158 -14.31 -16.31 -1.72
CA ILE A 158 -13.82 -16.11 -0.34
C ILE A 158 -12.93 -17.27 0.11
N GLN A 159 -13.26 -18.51 -0.25
CA GLN A 159 -12.39 -19.65 0.01
C GLN A 159 -11.02 -19.48 -0.65
N SER A 160 -11.00 -19.05 -1.92
CA SER A 160 -9.76 -18.79 -2.65
C SER A 160 -8.94 -17.66 -2.02
N VAL A 161 -9.60 -16.59 -1.57
CA VAL A 161 -8.95 -15.48 -0.83
C VAL A 161 -8.30 -16.01 0.44
N ASN A 162 -9.05 -16.73 1.28
CA ASN A 162 -8.56 -17.26 2.55
C ASN A 162 -7.35 -18.18 2.39
N LEU A 163 -7.27 -18.94 1.29
CA LEU A 163 -6.10 -19.76 0.95
C LEU A 163 -4.88 -18.92 0.51
N GLY A 164 -5.12 -17.77 -0.14
CA GLY A 164 -4.07 -16.86 -0.60
C GLY A 164 -3.47 -15.97 0.50
N ILE A 165 -4.23 -15.64 1.55
CA ILE A 165 -3.82 -14.71 2.61
C ILE A 165 -2.50 -15.11 3.32
N PRO A 166 -2.29 -16.36 3.79
CA PRO A 166 -1.08 -16.69 4.55
C PRO A 166 0.21 -16.38 3.80
N SER A 167 0.26 -16.72 2.51
CA SER A 167 1.43 -16.44 1.68
C SER A 167 1.61 -14.94 1.50
N PHE A 168 0.52 -14.20 1.28
CA PHE A 168 0.56 -12.75 1.12
C PHE A 168 1.05 -12.03 2.39
N LEU A 169 0.52 -12.38 3.56
CA LEU A 169 0.97 -11.86 4.86
C LEU A 169 2.45 -12.14 5.12
N GLY A 170 2.92 -13.33 4.75
CA GLY A 170 4.34 -13.66 4.81
C GLY A 170 5.23 -12.70 4.02
N ILE A 171 4.83 -12.41 2.79
CA ILE A 171 5.56 -11.49 1.91
C ILE A 171 5.52 -10.07 2.44
N LEU A 172 4.35 -9.60 2.89
CA LEU A 172 4.21 -8.29 3.52
C LEU A 172 5.08 -8.16 4.76
N GLN A 173 5.18 -9.21 5.57
CA GLN A 173 6.03 -9.23 6.76
C GLN A 173 7.53 -9.21 6.45
N MET A 174 7.97 -9.90 5.39
CA MET A 174 9.37 -9.85 4.98
C MET A 174 9.84 -8.41 4.72
N PHE A 175 8.97 -7.55 4.17
CA PHE A 175 9.35 -6.16 3.88
C PHE A 175 9.73 -5.32 5.09
N TYR A 176 9.13 -5.56 6.27
CA TYR A 176 9.42 -4.78 7.47
C TYR A 176 10.24 -5.54 8.52
N LYS A 177 10.40 -6.86 8.39
CA LYS A 177 11.26 -7.67 9.26
C LYS A 177 12.59 -8.09 8.64
N HIS A 178 12.91 -7.62 7.43
CA HIS A 178 14.18 -7.98 6.81
C HIS A 178 15.37 -7.35 7.57
N GLN A 179 16.50 -8.07 7.55
CA GLN A 179 17.64 -7.81 8.42
C GLN A 179 18.43 -6.55 8.04
N THR A 180 18.50 -6.22 6.75
CA THR A 180 19.33 -5.10 6.26
C THR A 180 18.50 -3.87 5.90
N ASP A 181 17.32 -4.10 5.34
CA ASP A 181 16.47 -3.12 4.70
C ASP A 181 15.06 -3.32 5.26
N GLU A 182 14.34 -2.23 5.50
CA GLU A 182 12.91 -2.22 5.77
C GLU A 182 12.23 -1.30 4.76
N LEU A 183 11.24 -1.83 4.06
CA LEU A 183 10.49 -1.13 3.03
C LEU A 183 9.00 -1.17 3.38
N ILE A 184 8.35 -0.01 3.49
CA ILE A 184 6.92 0.08 3.79
C ILE A 184 6.24 0.73 2.60
N ASN A 185 5.31 0.01 1.96
CA ASN A 185 4.46 0.61 0.95
C ASN A 185 3.24 1.23 1.65
N LEU A 186 3.11 2.56 1.54
CA LEU A 186 2.04 3.32 2.20
C LEU A 186 0.75 3.40 1.37
N ASP A 187 0.75 2.81 0.18
CA ASP A 187 -0.29 2.98 -0.84
C ASP A 187 -0.85 1.65 -1.36
N LEU A 188 -0.92 0.64 -0.49
CA LEU A 188 -1.50 -0.66 -0.80
C LEU A 188 -3.04 -0.61 -0.77
N HIS A 189 -3.64 -0.11 -1.86
CA HIS A 189 -5.08 -0.12 -2.11
C HIS A 189 -5.46 -1.03 -3.29
N HIS A 190 -6.75 -1.10 -3.64
CA HIS A 190 -7.30 -2.07 -4.61
C HIS A 190 -6.75 -1.97 -6.05
N LYS A 191 -6.05 -0.89 -6.41
CA LYS A 191 -5.36 -0.77 -7.72
C LYS A 191 -3.89 -1.17 -7.64
N ASN A 192 -3.31 -1.18 -6.44
CA ASN A 192 -1.91 -1.48 -6.18
C ASN A 192 -1.69 -2.88 -5.58
N ILE A 193 -2.78 -3.58 -5.27
CA ILE A 193 -2.78 -5.02 -5.01
C ILE A 193 -3.23 -5.71 -6.30
N PHE A 194 -2.43 -6.64 -6.80
CA PHE A 194 -2.80 -7.44 -7.98
C PHE A 194 -3.15 -8.88 -7.60
N VAL A 195 -3.96 -9.51 -8.44
CA VAL A 195 -4.39 -10.90 -8.28
C VAL A 195 -3.90 -11.73 -9.46
N ARG A 196 -3.34 -12.90 -9.17
CA ARG A 196 -2.94 -13.91 -10.16
C ARG A 196 -3.62 -15.23 -9.84
N ALA A 197 -4.27 -15.84 -10.83
CA ALA A 197 -4.73 -17.22 -10.72
C ALA A 197 -3.54 -18.18 -10.85
N VAL A 198 -3.43 -19.12 -9.92
CA VAL A 198 -2.40 -20.17 -9.89
C VAL A 198 -3.11 -21.52 -9.70
N GLY A 199 -3.42 -22.18 -10.80
CA GLY A 199 -4.30 -23.37 -10.78
C GLY A 199 -5.71 -22.99 -10.30
N SER A 200 -6.20 -23.68 -9.27
CA SER A 200 -7.48 -23.36 -8.61
C SER A 200 -7.37 -22.28 -7.54
N ASN A 201 -6.15 -21.83 -7.20
CA ASN A 201 -5.92 -20.86 -6.13
C ASN A 201 -5.67 -19.46 -6.70
N ILE A 202 -5.74 -18.46 -5.83
CA ILE A 202 -5.31 -17.11 -6.14
C ILE A 202 -4.07 -16.74 -5.33
N GLN A 203 -3.29 -15.83 -5.91
CA GLN A 203 -2.12 -15.26 -5.29
C GLN A 203 -2.20 -13.75 -5.39
N PHE A 204 -2.01 -13.08 -4.26
CA PHE A 204 -1.91 -11.63 -4.18
C PHE A 204 -0.47 -11.18 -4.33
N GLY A 205 -0.27 -10.02 -4.92
CA GLY A 205 1.01 -9.33 -4.94
C GLY A 205 0.83 -7.82 -4.94
N ILE A 206 1.95 -7.10 -4.94
CA ILE A 206 1.97 -5.64 -4.80
C ILE A 206 2.62 -4.96 -6.01
N SER A 207 2.08 -3.81 -6.36
CA SER A 207 2.57 -2.91 -7.40
C SER A 207 2.64 -1.48 -6.85
N ASP A 208 3.14 -0.58 -7.69
CA ASP A 208 3.31 0.86 -7.43
C ASP A 208 4.10 1.15 -6.14
N PHE A 209 5.39 1.41 -6.33
CA PHE A 209 6.30 1.73 -5.23
C PHE A 209 6.58 3.23 -5.16
N GLY A 210 5.80 4.08 -5.84
CA GLY A 210 6.01 5.52 -5.83
C GLY A 210 5.86 6.16 -4.44
N ARG A 211 5.12 5.51 -3.54
CA ARG A 211 4.88 5.94 -2.16
C ARG A 211 5.34 4.89 -1.15
N CYS A 212 6.66 4.81 -0.97
CA CYS A 212 7.26 3.93 0.02
C CYS A 212 8.13 4.70 1.02
N LEU A 213 8.34 4.08 2.17
CA LEU A 213 9.39 4.43 3.13
C LEU A 213 10.46 3.35 3.09
N LEU A 214 11.73 3.75 3.08
CA LEU A 214 12.85 2.83 3.17
C LEU A 214 13.76 3.21 4.34
N ARG A 215 14.03 2.23 5.21
CA ARG A 215 15.07 2.29 6.22
C ARG A 215 16.16 1.28 5.90
N ILE A 216 17.40 1.73 5.75
CA ILE A 216 18.58 0.87 5.73
C ILE A 216 19.09 0.78 7.17
N ARG A 217 18.92 -0.38 7.81
CA ARG A 217 19.14 -0.53 9.27
C ARG A 217 20.58 -0.23 9.69
N ASN A 218 21.56 -0.55 8.85
CA ASN A 218 22.98 -0.31 9.11
C ASN A 218 23.44 1.11 8.69
N ASN A 219 22.53 1.99 8.30
CA ASN A 219 22.84 3.37 7.94
C ASN A 219 22.18 4.32 8.95
N GLU A 220 22.99 4.96 9.77
CA GLU A 220 22.52 5.88 10.82
C GLU A 220 21.68 7.02 10.25
N GLN A 221 22.10 7.65 9.16
CA GLN A 221 21.34 8.74 8.53
C GLN A 221 19.95 8.29 8.06
N SER A 222 19.86 7.08 7.49
CA SER A 222 18.59 6.49 7.07
C SER A 222 17.68 6.26 8.27
N SER A 223 18.21 5.72 9.37
CA SER A 223 17.46 5.46 10.60
C SER A 223 17.01 6.74 11.30
N THR A 224 17.86 7.77 11.36
CA THR A 224 17.51 9.07 11.95
C THR A 224 16.42 9.79 11.16
N ALA A 225 16.47 9.73 9.83
CA ALA A 225 15.49 10.41 8.97
C ALA A 225 14.15 9.67 8.86
N TYR A 226 14.13 8.36 9.14
CA TYR A 226 13.01 7.46 8.85
C TYR A 226 11.67 7.95 9.39
N PHE A 227 11.60 8.26 10.70
CA PHE A 227 10.34 8.64 11.34
C PHE A 227 9.81 9.99 10.85
N ASN A 228 10.69 10.94 10.56
CA ASN A 228 10.27 12.22 9.99
C ASN A 228 9.77 12.06 8.54
N GLN A 229 10.48 11.26 7.73
CA GLN A 229 10.01 10.90 6.40
C GLN A 229 8.65 10.20 6.44
N ALA A 230 8.42 9.35 7.46
CA ALA A 230 7.14 8.70 7.67
C ALA A 230 6.01 9.69 7.94
N LEU A 231 6.19 10.66 8.84
CA LEU A 231 5.18 11.68 9.11
C LEU A 231 4.87 12.54 7.86
N ILE A 232 5.91 12.92 7.11
CA ILE A 232 5.75 13.66 5.85
C ILE A 232 4.97 12.81 4.82
N ALA A 233 5.35 11.54 4.65
CA ALA A 233 4.74 10.66 3.65
C ALA A 233 3.30 10.25 4.01
N MET A 234 2.99 10.16 5.31
CA MET A 234 1.63 9.99 5.81
C MET A 234 0.81 11.30 5.78
N ASN A 235 1.39 12.38 5.24
CA ASN A 235 0.81 13.72 5.16
C ASN A 235 0.43 14.34 6.52
N VAL A 236 0.99 13.85 7.62
CA VAL A 236 0.71 14.36 8.96
C VAL A 236 1.12 15.82 9.07
N SER A 237 2.28 16.19 8.52
CA SER A 237 2.81 17.55 8.65
C SER A 237 2.30 18.54 7.58
N GLN A 238 1.39 18.13 6.68
CA GLN A 238 0.93 18.96 5.56
C GLN A 238 -0.48 19.53 5.78
N LYS A 239 -0.57 20.75 6.34
CA LYS A 239 -1.84 21.46 6.58
C LYS A 239 -2.73 21.64 5.35
N SER A 240 -2.16 21.61 4.14
CA SER A 240 -2.88 21.88 2.89
C SER A 240 -3.53 20.66 2.25
N GLN A 241 -3.30 19.46 2.76
CA GLN A 241 -3.92 18.25 2.24
C GLN A 241 -4.63 17.56 3.40
N PRO A 242 -5.94 17.82 3.62
CA PRO A 242 -6.69 16.92 4.49
C PRO A 242 -6.44 15.50 3.99
N ILE A 243 -6.11 14.56 4.88
CA ILE A 243 -6.30 13.14 4.56
C ILE A 243 -7.67 13.07 3.91
N TYR A 244 -7.67 12.71 2.63
CA TYR A 244 -8.89 12.34 1.98
C TYR A 244 -9.35 11.14 2.80
N MET A 245 -10.36 11.34 3.64
CA MET A 245 -10.88 10.30 4.55
C MET A 245 -11.33 9.04 3.81
N TYR A 246 -11.44 9.15 2.48
CA TYR A 246 -11.64 8.06 1.54
C TYR A 246 -10.37 7.29 1.17
N TYR A 247 -9.18 7.63 1.69
CA TYR A 247 -7.98 6.80 1.61
C TYR A 247 -8.11 5.66 2.62
N ARG A 248 -8.79 4.62 2.18
CA ARG A 248 -9.18 3.44 2.96
C ARG A 248 -7.97 2.58 3.37
N GLN A 249 -6.80 2.80 2.77
CA GLN A 249 -5.53 2.14 3.10
C GLN A 249 -4.81 2.67 4.36
N ILE A 250 -5.36 3.67 5.05
CA ILE A 250 -4.71 4.28 6.22
C ILE A 250 -5.01 3.47 7.48
N ALA A 251 -3.98 3.11 8.24
CA ALA A 251 -4.12 2.37 9.50
C ALA A 251 -4.85 3.18 10.59
N PHE A 252 -5.54 2.50 11.51
CA PHE A 252 -6.38 3.13 12.55
C PHE A 252 -5.64 4.20 13.35
N GLU A 253 -4.48 3.87 13.90
CA GLU A 253 -3.66 4.78 14.70
C GLU A 253 -3.12 5.97 13.87
N ALA A 254 -2.80 5.74 12.58
CA ALA A 254 -2.38 6.81 11.67
C ALA A 254 -3.51 7.82 11.41
N ARG A 255 -4.77 7.36 11.33
CA ARG A 255 -5.95 8.24 11.21
C ARG A 255 -6.08 9.16 12.41
N ILE A 256 -5.92 8.61 13.62
CA ILE A 256 -5.98 9.38 14.87
C ILE A 256 -4.82 10.39 14.94
N LEU A 257 -3.60 9.95 14.64
CA LEU A 257 -2.41 10.79 14.65
C LEU A 257 -2.56 11.99 13.70
N HIS A 258 -3.03 11.76 12.48
CA HIS A 258 -3.30 12.86 11.55
C HIS A 258 -4.49 13.73 11.98
N TYR A 259 -5.59 13.14 12.47
CA TYR A 259 -6.74 13.90 12.96
C TYR A 259 -6.36 14.83 14.10
N CYS A 260 -5.51 14.35 15.02
CA CYS A 260 -4.93 15.14 16.10
C CYS A 260 -4.13 16.33 15.57
N TYR A 261 -3.29 16.13 14.54
CA TYR A 261 -2.53 17.21 13.92
C TYR A 261 -3.44 18.26 13.29
N MET A 262 -4.38 17.85 12.44
CA MET A 262 -5.20 18.75 11.65
C MET A 262 -6.17 19.60 12.48
N ASN A 263 -6.63 19.08 13.62
CA ASN A 263 -7.61 19.75 14.46
C ASN A 263 -7.01 20.39 15.72
N ASP A 264 -5.67 20.47 15.80
CA ASP A 264 -4.95 21.09 16.92
C ASP A 264 -5.31 20.48 18.30
N LEU A 265 -5.46 19.15 18.34
CA LEU A 265 -5.90 18.40 19.53
C LEU A 265 -4.75 17.81 20.35
N GLU A 266 -3.51 18.27 20.15
CA GLU A 266 -2.34 17.77 20.91
C GLU A 266 -2.35 18.12 22.41
N ARG A 267 -3.30 18.95 22.86
CA ARG A 267 -3.50 19.32 24.27
C ARG A 267 -4.84 18.86 24.84
N ALA A 268 -5.68 18.23 24.03
CA ALA A 268 -6.97 17.71 24.46
C ALA A 268 -6.78 16.51 25.40
N ASN A 269 -7.79 16.17 26.20
CA ASN A 269 -7.77 14.88 26.88
C ASN A 269 -7.88 13.74 25.83
N PRO A 270 -7.27 12.55 26.05
CA PRO A 270 -7.38 11.42 25.12
C PRO A 270 -8.83 11.07 24.73
N ASP A 271 -9.74 11.10 25.70
CA ASP A 271 -11.18 10.90 25.49
C ASP A 271 -11.78 11.98 24.58
N GLU A 272 -11.38 13.24 24.74
CA GLU A 272 -11.84 14.35 23.89
C GLU A 272 -11.35 14.18 22.46
N LEU A 273 -10.08 13.80 22.26
CA LEU A 273 -9.50 13.55 20.94
C LEU A 273 -10.29 12.48 20.18
N ILE A 274 -10.49 11.30 20.79
CA ILE A 274 -11.18 10.22 20.10
C ILE A 274 -12.67 10.52 19.92
N ASN A 275 -13.31 11.17 20.90
CA ASN A 275 -14.72 11.58 20.77
C ASN A 275 -14.90 12.63 19.67
N ALA A 276 -13.98 13.58 19.52
CA ALA A 276 -13.99 14.52 18.41
C ALA A 276 -13.88 13.79 17.07
N TYR A 277 -12.93 12.87 16.94
CA TYR A 277 -12.76 12.07 15.72
C TYR A 277 -14.00 11.28 15.34
N VAL A 278 -14.56 10.50 16.28
CA VAL A 278 -15.76 9.69 16.00
C VAL A 278 -16.99 10.55 15.70
N ASN A 279 -17.06 11.77 16.25
CA ASN A 279 -18.20 12.65 16.05
C ASN A 279 -18.09 13.60 14.86
N ASP A 280 -16.94 13.65 14.20
CA ASP A 280 -16.68 14.50 13.06
C ASP A 280 -17.68 14.25 11.91
N PRO A 281 -18.27 15.30 11.32
CA PRO A 281 -19.28 15.15 10.27
C PRO A 281 -18.78 14.40 9.03
N GLU A 282 -17.53 14.60 8.62
CA GLU A 282 -16.97 13.92 7.44
C GLU A 282 -16.66 12.46 7.74
N VAL A 283 -16.22 12.16 8.97
CA VAL A 283 -16.05 10.77 9.43
C VAL A 283 -17.39 10.03 9.42
N LYS A 284 -18.44 10.63 10.00
CA LYS A 284 -19.80 10.07 10.01
C LYS A 284 -20.36 9.87 8.61
N LYS A 285 -20.16 10.84 7.71
CA LYS A 285 -20.57 10.73 6.31
C LYS A 285 -19.78 9.64 5.57
N CYS A 286 -18.50 9.46 5.88
CA CYS A 286 -17.71 8.36 5.32
C CYS A 286 -18.27 7.00 5.75
N ALA A 287 -18.72 6.87 7.01
CA ALA A 287 -19.28 5.64 7.54
C ALA A 287 -20.54 5.15 6.84
N THR A 288 -21.31 6.03 6.21
CA THR A 288 -22.54 5.66 5.50
C THR A 288 -22.30 5.21 4.05
N ILE A 289 -21.13 5.46 3.48
CA ILE A 289 -20.83 5.18 2.06
C ILE A 289 -19.56 4.34 1.84
N SER A 290 -18.92 3.91 2.92
CA SER A 290 -17.66 3.16 2.88
C SER A 290 -17.85 1.72 3.31
N ASN A 291 -17.16 0.81 2.63
CA ASN A 291 -17.01 -0.60 3.02
C ASN A 291 -15.76 -0.83 3.90
N ASP A 292 -15.15 0.24 4.40
CA ASP A 292 -13.98 0.17 5.27
C ASP A 292 -14.37 -0.24 6.69
N ILE A 293 -13.99 -1.47 7.07
CA ILE A 293 -14.24 -2.03 8.40
C ILE A 293 -13.79 -1.12 9.55
N LEU A 294 -12.73 -0.33 9.38
CA LEU A 294 -12.25 0.58 10.43
C LEU A 294 -13.23 1.70 10.70
N ILE A 295 -13.87 2.23 9.64
CA ILE A 295 -14.89 3.28 9.76
C ILE A 295 -16.21 2.67 10.21
N ILE A 296 -16.63 1.54 9.65
CA ILE A 296 -17.88 0.86 10.00
C ILE A 296 -17.91 0.57 11.51
N ASN A 297 -16.81 0.04 12.04
CA ASN A 297 -16.70 -0.33 13.46
C ASN A 297 -16.15 0.79 14.35
N LEU A 298 -16.00 2.02 13.85
CA LEU A 298 -15.30 3.08 14.57
C LEU A 298 -15.87 3.34 15.98
N HIS A 299 -17.20 3.36 16.11
CA HIS A 299 -17.87 3.49 17.40
C HIS A 299 -17.56 2.32 18.35
N HIS A 300 -17.55 1.09 17.84
CA HIS A 300 -17.21 -0.08 18.64
C HIS A 300 -15.74 -0.06 19.07
N TYR A 301 -14.81 0.30 18.18
CA TYR A 301 -13.41 0.48 18.55
C TYR A 301 -13.25 1.52 19.65
N LYS A 302 -13.92 2.68 19.52
CA LYS A 302 -13.90 3.72 20.55
C LYS A 302 -14.36 3.18 21.91
N ASP A 303 -15.57 2.63 21.95
CA ASP A 303 -16.19 2.19 23.21
C ASP A 303 -15.45 1.00 23.85
N TYR A 304 -14.81 0.16 23.03
CA TYR A 304 -14.00 -0.95 23.51
C TYR A 304 -12.62 -0.49 23.99
N LEU A 305 -11.89 0.26 23.17
CA LEU A 305 -10.48 0.60 23.41
C LEU A 305 -10.30 1.61 24.53
N LEU A 306 -11.24 2.55 24.73
CA LEU A 306 -11.18 3.52 25.83
C LEU A 306 -11.22 2.87 27.23
N LYS A 307 -11.62 1.60 27.33
CA LYS A 307 -11.59 0.84 28.59
C LYS A 307 -10.18 0.40 28.99
N TYR A 308 -9.21 0.50 28.09
CA TYR A 308 -7.88 -0.05 28.27
C TYR A 308 -6.82 1.05 28.47
N PRO A 309 -6.09 1.07 29.60
CA PRO A 309 -5.09 2.09 29.89
C PRO A 309 -4.01 2.24 28.82
N LEU A 310 -3.58 1.14 28.18
CA LEU A 310 -2.57 1.18 27.12
C LEU A 310 -3.04 1.95 25.88
N PHE A 311 -4.35 1.95 25.58
CA PHE A 311 -4.87 2.76 24.47
C PHE A 311 -4.86 4.25 24.82
N ILE A 312 -5.19 4.60 26.06
CA ILE A 312 -5.09 5.99 26.54
C ILE A 312 -3.64 6.48 26.47
N GLU A 313 -2.70 5.66 26.95
CA GLU A 313 -1.27 5.93 26.87
C GLU A 313 -0.79 6.11 25.41
N MET A 314 -1.30 5.28 24.48
CA MET A 314 -1.02 5.41 23.04
C MET A 314 -1.48 6.77 22.49
N LEU A 315 -2.68 7.23 22.87
CA LEU A 315 -3.20 8.53 22.46
C LEU A 315 -2.35 9.68 23.01
N GLU A 316 -1.93 9.60 24.28
CA GLU A 316 -1.04 10.59 24.89
C GLU A 316 0.32 10.68 24.16
N VAL A 317 0.89 9.54 23.77
CA VAL A 317 2.14 9.51 23.00
C VAL A 317 1.94 10.10 21.60
N ILE A 318 0.83 9.78 20.92
CA ILE A 318 0.45 10.42 19.65
C ILE A 318 0.41 11.94 19.80
N GLN A 319 -0.28 12.45 20.82
CA GLN A 319 -0.38 13.89 21.09
C GLN A 319 1.00 14.51 21.36
N GLY A 320 1.87 13.81 22.10
CA GLY A 320 3.27 14.19 22.33
C GLY A 320 4.07 14.32 21.02
N ILE A 321 3.96 13.33 20.12
CA ILE A 321 4.57 13.35 18.79
C ILE A 321 4.11 14.56 17.99
N ILE A 322 2.79 14.82 17.94
CA ILE A 322 2.22 15.96 17.20
C ILE A 322 2.69 17.30 17.79
N LYS A 323 2.72 17.43 19.12
CA LYS A 323 3.22 18.62 19.79
C LYS A 323 4.68 18.89 19.43
N LYS A 324 5.52 17.85 19.40
CA LYS A 324 6.92 17.98 18.97
C LYS A 324 7.01 18.40 17.51
N ASP A 325 6.31 17.70 16.62
CA ASP A 325 6.31 17.98 15.17
C ASP A 325 5.94 19.44 14.85
N LYS A 326 4.88 19.96 15.48
CA LYS A 326 4.43 21.36 15.29
C LYS A 326 5.40 22.41 15.83
N THR A 327 6.17 22.09 16.87
CA THR A 327 7.04 23.05 17.55
C THR A 327 8.48 23.01 17.03
N SER A 328 8.93 21.88 16.52
CA SER A 328 10.25 21.74 15.93
C SER A 328 10.26 22.27 14.50
N GLY A 329 10.86 23.42 14.27
CA GLY A 329 11.21 23.88 12.90
C GLY A 329 12.29 23.03 12.19
N LYS A 330 12.57 21.81 12.70
CA LYS A 330 13.60 20.84 12.28
C LYS A 330 13.10 19.41 12.59
N ILE A 331 13.91 18.39 12.28
CA ILE A 331 13.65 16.98 12.65
C ILE A 331 13.43 16.87 14.17
N PRO A 332 12.24 16.46 14.66
CA PRO A 332 11.99 16.35 16.10
C PRO A 332 12.77 15.18 16.70
N PRO A 333 13.42 15.34 17.87
CA PRO A 333 14.06 14.23 18.56
C PRO A 333 13.00 13.40 19.29
N TYR A 334 12.64 12.26 18.69
CA TYR A 334 11.73 11.30 19.32
C TYR A 334 12.44 10.49 20.39
N ASP A 335 11.79 10.29 21.53
CA ASP A 335 12.24 9.36 22.56
C ASP A 335 11.96 7.90 22.16
N GLU A 336 12.40 6.96 22.99
CA GLU A 336 12.26 5.52 22.73
C GLU A 336 10.79 5.10 22.57
N LYS A 337 9.90 5.61 23.43
CA LYS A 337 8.48 5.26 23.41
C LYS A 337 7.81 5.80 22.15
N GLU A 338 8.08 7.04 21.79
CA GLU A 338 7.57 7.66 20.57
C GLU A 338 8.05 6.95 19.31
N LYS A 339 9.32 6.51 19.27
CA LYS A 339 9.85 5.70 18.15
C LYS A 339 9.11 4.37 18.04
N VAL A 340 8.88 3.67 19.15
CA VAL A 340 8.13 2.40 19.15
C VAL A 340 6.68 2.62 18.68
N VAL A 341 6.03 3.71 19.11
CA VAL A 341 4.70 4.07 18.65
C VAL A 341 4.68 4.36 17.15
N LEU A 342 5.59 5.18 16.63
CA LEU A 342 5.67 5.48 15.21
C LEU A 342 5.97 4.23 14.38
N GLU A 343 6.91 3.42 14.84
CA GLU A 343 7.25 2.14 14.22
C GLU A 343 6.03 1.21 14.15
N PHE A 344 5.28 1.10 15.25
CA PHE A 344 4.05 0.33 15.29
C PHE A 344 3.06 0.85 14.25
N ILE A 345 2.77 2.15 14.23
CA ILE A 345 1.85 2.79 13.26
C ILE A 345 2.27 2.51 11.82
N ILE A 346 3.56 2.70 11.49
CA ILE A 346 4.11 2.55 10.14
C ILE A 346 3.94 1.12 9.64
N THR A 347 4.26 0.11 10.47
CA THR A 347 4.17 -1.29 10.05
C THR A 347 2.73 -1.77 9.78
N ARG A 348 1.71 -1.08 10.29
CA ARG A 348 0.29 -1.38 10.01
C ARG A 348 -0.09 -1.24 8.54
N TYR A 349 0.60 -0.37 7.80
CA TYR A 349 0.39 -0.22 6.36
C TYR A 349 0.68 -1.52 5.59
N MET A 350 1.53 -2.39 6.14
CA MET A 350 1.79 -3.72 5.58
C MET A 350 0.98 -4.81 6.29
N ALA A 351 0.82 -4.72 7.62
CA ALA A 351 0.20 -5.80 8.40
C ALA A 351 -1.33 -5.81 8.40
N VAL A 352 -1.99 -4.66 8.18
CA VAL A 352 -3.45 -4.51 8.32
C VAL A 352 -4.10 -3.90 7.08
N SER A 353 -3.58 -2.78 6.56
CA SER A 353 -4.21 -2.07 5.44
C SER A 353 -4.49 -2.94 4.20
N PRO A 354 -3.64 -3.91 3.82
CA PRO A 354 -3.94 -4.78 2.67
C PRO A 354 -5.12 -5.72 2.94
N ILE A 355 -5.30 -6.18 4.17
CA ILE A 355 -6.43 -7.04 4.57
C ILE A 355 -7.72 -6.23 4.64
N VAL A 356 -7.66 -5.00 5.17
CA VAL A 356 -8.79 -4.05 5.13
C VAL A 356 -9.22 -3.80 3.68
N THR A 357 -8.25 -3.53 2.79
CA THR A 357 -8.51 -3.33 1.36
C THR A 357 -9.15 -4.55 0.70
N LEU A 358 -8.66 -5.75 1.00
CA LEU A 358 -9.24 -6.99 0.48
C LEU A 358 -10.68 -7.19 0.95
N LEU A 359 -10.93 -7.03 2.25
CA LEU A 359 -12.27 -7.16 2.83
C LEU A 359 -13.23 -6.14 2.21
N GLU A 360 -12.83 -4.87 2.14
CA GLU A 360 -13.61 -3.81 1.52
C GLU A 360 -14.04 -4.16 0.09
N GLN A 361 -13.11 -4.68 -0.72
CA GLN A 361 -13.40 -5.07 -2.10
C GLN A 361 -14.34 -6.28 -2.18
N LEU A 362 -14.25 -7.23 -1.25
CA LEU A 362 -15.17 -8.37 -1.19
C LEU A 362 -16.58 -7.95 -0.80
N LEU A 363 -16.75 -6.93 0.05
CA LEU A 363 -18.07 -6.44 0.45
C LEU A 363 -18.88 -5.86 -0.72
N TYR A 364 -18.22 -5.43 -1.81
CA TYR A 364 -18.91 -5.03 -3.05
C TYR A 364 -19.58 -6.20 -3.79
N LEU A 365 -19.27 -7.45 -3.43
CA LEU A 365 -19.84 -8.63 -4.10
C LEU A 365 -21.27 -8.92 -3.66
N SER A 366 -21.66 -8.58 -2.42
CA SER A 366 -23.02 -8.81 -1.91
C SER A 366 -23.29 -8.09 -0.60
N ASP A 367 -24.49 -7.52 -0.47
CA ASP A 367 -25.01 -6.93 0.77
C ASP A 367 -25.03 -7.93 1.95
N THR A 368 -25.20 -9.23 1.68
CA THR A 368 -25.17 -10.26 2.74
C THR A 368 -23.82 -10.34 3.45
N LEU A 369 -22.71 -10.02 2.77
CA LEU A 369 -21.39 -9.98 3.38
C LEU A 369 -21.25 -8.77 4.31
N TYR A 370 -21.92 -7.65 3.99
CA TYR A 370 -21.95 -6.47 4.84
C TYR A 370 -22.73 -6.74 6.14
N ASP A 371 -23.87 -7.42 6.04
CA ASP A 371 -24.64 -7.86 7.22
C ASP A 371 -23.84 -8.83 8.08
N GLU A 372 -23.17 -9.81 7.47
CA GLU A 372 -22.29 -10.75 8.16
C GLU A 372 -21.13 -10.01 8.86
N LEU A 373 -20.53 -9.00 8.23
CA LEU A 373 -19.51 -8.15 8.86
C LEU A 373 -20.03 -7.45 10.12
N THR A 374 -21.22 -6.85 10.03
CA THR A 374 -21.82 -6.09 11.15
C THR A 374 -22.12 -7.03 12.32
N ASN A 375 -22.64 -8.22 12.04
CA ASN A 375 -22.93 -9.23 13.07
C ASN A 375 -21.66 -9.74 13.74
N ILE A 376 -20.63 -10.11 12.96
CA ILE A 376 -19.37 -10.61 13.51
C ILE A 376 -18.69 -9.55 14.36
N SER A 377 -18.69 -8.30 13.89
CA SER A 377 -18.09 -7.18 14.63
C SER A 377 -18.83 -6.90 15.93
N THR A 378 -20.17 -6.87 15.91
CA THR A 378 -20.99 -6.70 17.11
C THR A 378 -20.71 -7.79 18.16
N ASN A 379 -20.63 -9.06 17.73
CA ASN A 379 -20.30 -10.18 18.61
C ASN A 379 -18.90 -10.06 19.21
N TYR A 380 -17.91 -9.68 18.39
CA TYR A 380 -16.54 -9.47 18.82
C TYR A 380 -16.44 -8.43 19.96
N PHE A 381 -17.06 -7.26 19.79
CA PHE A 381 -16.97 -6.18 20.77
C PHE A 381 -17.88 -6.34 22.00
N SER A 382 -18.92 -7.17 21.91
CA SER A 382 -19.76 -7.54 23.06
C SER A 382 -19.14 -8.64 23.93
N GLY A 383 -17.99 -9.20 23.53
CA GLY A 383 -17.34 -10.28 24.25
C GLY A 383 -18.08 -11.63 24.12
N ILE A 384 -19.01 -11.73 23.17
CA ILE A 384 -19.65 -12.99 22.83
C ILE A 384 -18.63 -13.80 22.03
N GLN A 385 -18.05 -14.79 22.69
CA GLN A 385 -17.10 -15.70 22.07
C GLN A 385 -17.86 -16.59 21.09
N THR A 386 -17.87 -16.20 19.82
CA THR A 386 -18.40 -17.05 18.76
C THR A 386 -17.26 -17.86 18.19
N ASP A 387 -17.33 -19.18 18.34
CA ASP A 387 -16.55 -20.11 17.53
C ASP A 387 -16.65 -19.72 16.05
N VAL A 388 -15.65 -20.10 15.24
CA VAL A 388 -15.70 -19.92 13.78
C VAL A 388 -17.05 -20.45 13.30
N PRO A 389 -17.91 -19.61 12.70
CA PRO A 389 -19.26 -20.04 12.36
C PRO A 389 -19.21 -21.29 11.48
N ALA A 390 -19.85 -22.38 11.93
CA ALA A 390 -19.93 -23.62 11.16
C ALA A 390 -20.59 -23.40 9.78
N ASN A 391 -21.47 -22.40 9.71
CA ASN A 391 -22.10 -21.89 8.50
C ASN A 391 -21.75 -20.39 8.37
N GLY A 392 -21.11 -19.99 7.28
CA GLY A 392 -20.73 -18.61 6.99
C GLY A 392 -20.00 -18.50 5.66
N SER A 393 -19.88 -17.29 5.11
CA SER A 393 -19.21 -17.09 3.82
C SER A 393 -17.68 -17.28 3.90
N GLY A 394 -17.14 -17.19 5.12
CA GLY A 394 -15.71 -17.28 5.41
C GLY A 394 -15.03 -15.92 5.59
N ILE A 395 -15.74 -14.79 5.45
CA ILE A 395 -15.20 -13.45 5.73
C ILE A 395 -14.88 -13.22 7.21
N TYR A 396 -15.44 -14.05 8.10
CA TYR A 396 -15.10 -14.07 9.53
C TYR A 396 -13.59 -14.06 9.78
N LYS A 397 -12.81 -14.82 9.00
CA LYS A 397 -11.36 -14.93 9.18
C LYS A 397 -10.65 -13.59 8.95
N LEU A 398 -11.07 -12.85 7.92
CA LEU A 398 -10.54 -11.51 7.60
C LEU A 398 -10.93 -10.50 8.68
N ILE A 399 -12.21 -10.49 9.08
CA ILE A 399 -12.73 -9.57 10.11
C ILE A 399 -12.03 -9.80 11.45
N THR A 400 -11.97 -11.06 11.89
CA THR A 400 -11.29 -11.45 13.14
C THR A 400 -9.81 -11.09 13.11
N TYR A 401 -9.13 -11.29 11.98
CA TYR A 401 -7.73 -10.86 11.83
C TYR A 401 -7.59 -9.35 12.03
N VAL A 402 -8.39 -8.53 11.33
CA VAL A 402 -8.33 -7.07 11.45
C VAL A 402 -8.63 -6.61 12.87
N ASN A 403 -9.75 -7.07 13.44
CA ASN A 403 -10.16 -6.72 14.80
C ASN A 403 -9.08 -7.10 15.82
N ARG A 404 -8.56 -8.33 15.76
CA ARG A 404 -7.49 -8.81 16.65
C ARG A 404 -6.23 -7.98 16.52
N MET A 405 -5.80 -7.68 15.29
CA MET A 405 -4.60 -6.89 15.07
C MET A 405 -4.74 -5.46 15.61
N ILE A 406 -5.95 -4.90 15.67
CA ILE A 406 -6.20 -3.55 16.22
C ILE A 406 -6.32 -3.56 17.74
N THR A 407 -7.01 -4.54 18.32
CA THR A 407 -7.32 -4.52 19.76
C THR A 407 -6.25 -5.15 20.64
N SER A 408 -5.56 -6.20 20.16
CA SER A 408 -4.59 -6.97 20.97
C SER A 408 -3.45 -6.17 21.61
N PRO A 409 -2.89 -5.12 20.97
CA PRO A 409 -1.84 -4.34 21.62
C PRO A 409 -2.33 -3.66 22.90
N TYR A 410 -3.62 -3.34 23.00
CA TYR A 410 -4.17 -2.57 24.10
C TYR A 410 -4.78 -3.43 25.21
N THR A 411 -5.10 -4.69 24.92
CA THR A 411 -5.61 -5.66 25.92
C THR A 411 -4.51 -6.41 26.66
N SER A 412 -3.26 -6.19 26.26
CA SER A 412 -2.08 -6.83 26.86
C SER A 412 -1.80 -6.31 28.27
N LYS A 413 -1.17 -7.14 29.10
CA LYS A 413 -0.61 -6.71 30.40
C LYS A 413 0.81 -6.21 30.20
N GLY A 414 1.22 -5.18 30.94
CA GLY A 414 2.60 -4.66 30.91
C GLY A 414 2.67 -3.21 30.44
N SER A 415 3.83 -2.82 29.90
CA SER A 415 4.04 -1.48 29.34
C SER A 415 3.54 -1.39 27.89
N LEU A 416 3.21 -0.17 27.43
CA LEU A 416 2.86 0.05 26.03
C LEU A 416 3.97 -0.41 25.08
N ILE A 417 5.24 -0.17 25.41
CA ILE A 417 6.39 -0.56 24.58
C ILE A 417 6.41 -2.08 24.36
N ASP A 418 6.27 -2.86 25.43
CA ASP A 418 6.30 -4.32 25.35
C ASP A 418 5.11 -4.85 24.54
N ALA A 419 3.93 -4.27 24.75
CA ALA A 419 2.71 -4.68 24.06
C ALA A 419 2.77 -4.40 22.55
N LEU A 420 3.20 -3.19 22.16
CA LEU A 420 3.36 -2.82 20.74
C LEU A 420 4.44 -3.67 20.06
N THR A 421 5.59 -3.85 20.72
CA THR A 421 6.70 -4.64 20.19
C THR A 421 6.31 -6.10 20.02
N SER A 422 5.58 -6.67 20.99
CA SER A 422 5.05 -8.04 20.91
C SER A 422 4.19 -8.24 19.65
N ILE A 423 3.20 -7.38 19.43
CA ILE A 423 2.33 -7.46 18.25
C ILE A 423 3.08 -7.20 16.95
N GLN A 424 4.04 -6.26 16.92
CA GLN A 424 4.86 -6.04 15.73
C GLN A 424 5.75 -7.26 15.41
N SER A 425 6.23 -7.95 16.45
CA SER A 425 7.13 -9.10 16.35
C SER A 425 6.43 -10.43 16.04
N VAL A 426 5.10 -10.51 16.14
CA VAL A 426 4.35 -11.74 15.86
C VAL A 426 4.50 -12.20 14.41
N ASP A 427 4.53 -13.51 14.15
CA ASP A 427 4.42 -14.04 12.79
C ASP A 427 2.98 -13.87 12.28
N LEU A 428 2.78 -13.08 11.23
CA LEU A 428 1.44 -12.82 10.70
C LEU A 428 0.77 -14.10 10.15
N LYS A 429 1.56 -15.07 9.68
CA LYS A 429 1.04 -16.38 9.25
C LYS A 429 0.53 -17.17 10.44
N ALA A 430 1.23 -17.10 11.58
CA ALA A 430 0.82 -17.78 12.79
C ALA A 430 -0.48 -17.16 13.36
N VAL A 431 -0.59 -15.82 13.34
CA VAL A 431 -1.85 -15.14 13.71
C VAL A 431 -3.01 -15.59 12.84
N TRP A 432 -2.78 -15.69 11.53
CA TRP A 432 -3.81 -16.19 10.61
C TRP A 432 -4.15 -17.67 10.87
N ALA A 433 -3.15 -18.52 11.09
CA ALA A 433 -3.35 -19.94 11.37
C ALA A 433 -4.16 -20.18 12.67
N ASP A 434 -3.98 -19.33 13.68
CA ASP A 434 -4.73 -19.37 14.95
C ASP A 434 -6.21 -18.96 14.79
N ILE A 435 -6.57 -18.31 13.68
CA ILE A 435 -7.96 -17.91 13.36
C ILE A 435 -8.68 -18.97 12.52
N VAL A 436 -7.94 -19.77 11.74
CA VAL A 436 -8.47 -20.59 10.62
C VAL A 436 -9.09 -21.90 11.05
#